data_AF-A0A3B1APP1-F1
#
_entry.id   AF-A0A3B1APP1-F1
#
_cell.length_a   1.000
_cell.length_b   1.000
_cell.length_c   1.000
_cell.angle_alpha   90.00
_cell.angle_beta   90.00
_cell.angle_gamma   90.00
#
_symmetry.space_group_name_H-M   'P 1'
#
loop_
_entity.id
_entity.type
_entity.pdbx_description
1 polymer ?
#
loop_
_entity_poly.entity_id
_entity_poly.type
_entity_poly.pdbx_seq_one_letter_code
_entity_poly.pdbx_strand_id
1 'polypeptide(L)'
;MQFEIPENDKKAARHPHELFLVNLITNHILLFVGLLGMAGNYPVLMLITPTISLCMLLYILYRARLSLSRDTWFVMCHWQIAARRSHLFITMLIILGLVIAAVYFVSGGELRPQHYAFAGVGALPTMFTILALIVMESDAMHQAKLGQLPDSIVQQFPNADAIRVNCE
;
A
#
# COMPACT_ATOMS: atom_id res chain seq x y z
N MET A 1 3.87 18.55 -11.01
CA MET A 1 3.36 19.94 -11.07
C MET A 1 2.86 20.41 -9.71
N GLN A 2 3.03 21.69 -9.36
CA GLN A 2 2.52 22.29 -8.11
C GLN A 2 1.26 23.13 -8.38
N PHE A 3 0.31 23.05 -7.46
CA PHE A 3 -0.99 23.71 -7.55
C PHE A 3 -1.28 24.55 -6.30
N GLU A 4 -2.04 25.62 -6.49
CA GLU A 4 -2.57 26.40 -5.38
C GLU A 4 -3.78 25.66 -4.78
N ILE A 5 -3.57 24.99 -3.66
CA ILE A 5 -4.56 24.14 -3.00
C ILE A 5 -4.81 24.64 -1.57
N PRO A 6 -6.07 24.74 -1.11
CA PRO A 6 -6.39 25.05 0.28
C PRO A 6 -5.73 24.06 1.26
N GLU A 7 -5.29 24.55 2.42
CA GLU A 7 -4.62 23.70 3.42
C GLU A 7 -5.48 22.53 3.93
N ASN A 8 -6.81 22.69 3.96
CA ASN A 8 -7.73 21.61 4.33
C ASN A 8 -7.69 20.46 3.31
N ASP A 9 -7.59 20.77 2.03
CA ASP A 9 -7.51 19.78 0.95
C ASP A 9 -6.16 19.08 0.94
N LYS A 10 -5.06 19.80 1.21
CA LYS A 10 -3.73 19.18 1.38
C LYS A 10 -3.71 18.20 2.55
N LYS A 11 -4.36 18.53 3.66
CA LYS A 11 -4.49 17.60 4.81
C LYS A 11 -5.30 16.36 4.42
N ALA A 12 -6.44 16.54 3.76
CA ALA A 12 -7.29 15.43 3.33
C ALA A 12 -6.59 14.52 2.29
N ALA A 13 -5.80 15.09 1.38
CA ALA A 13 -5.04 14.36 0.37
C ALA A 13 -3.93 13.46 0.95
N ARG A 14 -3.44 13.74 2.16
CA ARG A 14 -2.43 12.89 2.82
C ARG A 14 -3.00 11.62 3.43
N HIS A 15 -4.28 11.66 3.81
CA HIS A 15 -4.94 10.57 4.52
C HIS A 15 -4.80 9.18 3.86
N PRO A 16 -5.01 9.02 2.53
CA PRO A 16 -4.81 7.72 1.90
C PRO A 16 -3.37 7.19 2.03
N HIS A 17 -2.37 8.07 1.94
CA HIS A 17 -0.95 7.70 2.03
C HIS A 17 -0.54 7.36 3.47
N GLU A 18 -1.04 8.09 4.45
CA GLU A 18 -0.81 7.81 5.87
C GLU A 18 -1.40 6.44 6.26
N LEU A 19 -2.62 6.13 5.82
CA LEU A 19 -3.21 4.80 6.02
C LEU A 19 -2.37 3.69 5.39
N PHE A 20 -1.86 3.90 4.18
CA PHE A 20 -1.02 2.92 3.50
C PHE A 20 0.30 2.70 4.25
N LEU A 21 0.96 3.77 4.69
CA LEU A 21 2.20 3.68 5.45
C LEU A 21 2.02 3.04 6.83
N VAL A 22 0.92 3.33 7.53
CA VAL A 22 0.58 2.64 8.79
C VAL A 22 0.41 1.14 8.54
N ASN A 23 -0.23 0.74 7.44
CA ASN A 23 -0.33 -0.68 7.07
C ASN A 23 1.06 -1.30 6.80
N LEU A 24 1.93 -0.64 6.03
CA LEU A 24 3.26 -1.19 5.74
C LEU A 24 4.17 -1.24 6.99
N ILE A 25 4.23 -0.16 7.76
CA ILE A 25 5.18 -0.06 8.87
C ILE A 25 4.61 -0.75 10.11
N THR A 26 3.44 -0.34 10.58
CA THR A 26 2.89 -0.87 11.83
C THR A 26 2.43 -2.32 11.67
N ASN A 27 1.70 -2.64 10.61
CA ASN A 27 1.17 -4.00 10.44
C ASN A 27 2.19 -4.97 9.82
N HIS A 28 2.88 -4.60 8.74
CA HIS A 28 3.84 -5.52 8.08
C HIS A 28 5.24 -5.56 8.68
N ILE A 29 5.72 -4.50 9.34
CA ILE A 29 7.03 -4.53 10.00
C ILE A 29 6.85 -4.83 11.50
N LEU A 30 6.21 -3.93 12.25
CA LEU A 30 6.18 -4.03 13.71
C LEU A 30 5.36 -5.21 14.21
N LEU A 31 4.10 -5.35 13.75
CA LEU A 31 3.23 -6.43 14.19
C LEU A 31 3.73 -7.79 13.70
N PHE A 32 4.17 -7.89 12.43
CA PHE A 32 4.73 -9.14 11.90
C PHE A 32 5.93 -9.63 12.70
N VAL A 33 6.91 -8.75 12.98
CA VAL A 33 8.09 -9.11 13.80
C VAL A 33 7.67 -9.52 15.21
N GLY A 34 6.70 -8.82 15.81
CA GLY A 34 6.15 -9.20 17.12
C GLY A 34 5.50 -10.59 17.12
N LEU A 35 4.73 -10.92 16.08
CA LEU A 35 4.08 -12.23 15.93
C LEU A 35 5.06 -13.35 15.55
N LEU A 36 6.15 -13.03 14.85
CA LEU A 36 7.16 -14.00 14.43
C LEU A 36 7.79 -14.71 15.65
N GLY A 37 7.98 -14.01 16.77
CA GLY A 37 8.46 -14.59 18.02
C GLY A 37 7.53 -15.67 18.61
N MET A 38 6.24 -15.66 18.23
CA MET A 38 5.23 -16.62 18.67
C MET A 38 4.93 -17.70 17.61
N ALA A 39 5.50 -17.59 16.41
CA ALA A 39 5.15 -18.42 15.26
C ALA A 39 5.47 -19.91 15.46
N GLY A 40 6.42 -20.25 16.33
CA GLY A 40 6.75 -21.65 16.65
C GLY A 40 5.63 -22.39 17.38
N ASN A 41 4.86 -21.69 18.23
CA ASN A 41 3.77 -22.29 19.00
C ASN A 41 2.39 -22.02 18.37
N TYR A 42 2.22 -20.83 17.76
CA TYR A 42 0.95 -20.38 17.21
C TYR A 42 1.13 -19.84 15.78
N PRO A 43 1.48 -20.69 14.80
CA PRO A 43 1.78 -20.26 13.43
C PRO A 43 0.59 -19.58 12.73
N VAL A 44 -0.64 -19.92 13.12
CA VAL A 44 -1.87 -19.31 12.59
C VAL A 44 -1.93 -17.79 12.86
N LEU A 45 -1.29 -17.31 13.93
CA LEU A 45 -1.25 -15.87 14.23
C LEU A 45 -0.55 -15.06 13.13
N MET A 46 0.34 -15.69 12.35
CA MET A 46 1.00 -15.03 11.22
C MET A 46 0.01 -14.59 10.12
N LEU A 47 -1.20 -15.17 10.09
CA LEU A 47 -2.27 -14.75 9.17
C LEU A 47 -2.94 -13.43 9.58
N ILE A 48 -2.71 -12.93 10.80
CA ILE A 48 -3.26 -11.64 11.26
C ILE A 48 -2.75 -10.51 10.37
N THR A 49 -1.44 -10.46 10.12
CA THR A 49 -0.80 -9.42 9.31
C THR A 49 -1.41 -9.29 7.90
N PRO A 50 -1.48 -10.35 7.07
CA PRO A 50 -2.10 -10.24 5.74
C PRO A 50 -3.61 -9.98 5.82
N THR A 51 -4.31 -10.45 6.85
CA THR A 51 -5.75 -10.20 7.01
C THR A 51 -6.05 -8.73 7.29
N ILE A 52 -5.39 -8.14 8.29
CA ILE A 52 -5.51 -6.70 8.58
C ILE A 52 -5.15 -5.88 7.35
N SER A 53 -4.07 -6.29 6.66
CA SER A 53 -3.62 -5.60 5.47
C SER A 53 -4.66 -5.61 4.36
N LEU A 54 -5.25 -6.77 4.08
CA LEU A 54 -6.29 -6.88 3.07
C LEU A 54 -7.48 -5.99 3.40
N CYS A 55 -7.93 -5.97 4.66
CA CYS A 55 -9.00 -5.08 5.11
C CYS A 55 -8.68 -3.60 4.87
N MET A 56 -7.47 -3.14 5.23
CA MET A 56 -7.03 -1.75 5.02
C MET A 56 -6.95 -1.41 3.53
N LEU A 57 -6.42 -2.31 2.69
CA LEU A 57 -6.30 -2.09 1.26
C LEU A 57 -7.67 -2.05 0.58
N LEU A 58 -8.59 -2.95 0.94
CA LEU A 58 -9.96 -2.93 0.45
C LEU A 58 -10.68 -1.64 0.85
N TYR A 59 -10.47 -1.15 2.07
CA TYR A 59 -10.97 0.15 2.50
C TYR A 59 -10.42 1.29 1.63
N ILE A 60 -9.10 1.31 1.35
CA ILE A 60 -8.49 2.34 0.50
C ILE A 60 -9.09 2.30 -0.91
N LEU A 61 -9.23 1.12 -1.51
CA LEU A 61 -9.84 0.98 -2.83
C LEU A 61 -11.30 1.42 -2.85
N TYR A 62 -12.06 1.08 -1.81
CA TYR A 62 -13.45 1.51 -1.66
C TYR A 62 -13.57 3.03 -1.53
N ARG A 63 -12.82 3.66 -0.61
CA ARG A 63 -12.82 5.12 -0.45
C ARG A 63 -12.29 5.84 -1.68
N ALA A 64 -11.33 5.27 -2.40
CA ALA A 64 -10.85 5.85 -3.65
C ALA A 64 -11.94 5.89 -4.72
N ARG A 65 -12.75 4.84 -4.86
CA ARG A 65 -13.93 4.90 -5.76
C ARG A 65 -14.93 5.96 -5.34
N LEU A 66 -15.17 6.10 -4.04
CA LEU A 66 -16.08 7.11 -3.51
C LEU A 66 -15.56 8.55 -3.71
N SER A 67 -14.24 8.74 -3.68
CA SER A 67 -13.61 10.06 -3.86
C SER A 67 -13.90 10.69 -5.22
N LEU A 68 -14.20 9.87 -6.25
CA LEU A 68 -14.52 10.34 -7.60
C LEU A 68 -15.78 11.21 -7.66
N SER A 69 -16.70 11.07 -6.70
CA SER A 69 -17.96 11.83 -6.67
C SER A 69 -18.14 12.74 -5.47
N ARG A 70 -17.29 12.61 -4.43
CA ARG A 70 -17.49 13.30 -3.14
C ARG A 70 -16.39 14.27 -2.76
N ASP A 71 -15.16 14.03 -3.21
CA ASP A 71 -14.00 14.78 -2.75
C ASP A 71 -13.57 15.79 -3.82
N THR A 72 -12.79 16.80 -3.41
CA THR A 72 -12.23 17.77 -4.36
C THR A 72 -11.25 17.08 -5.31
N TRP A 73 -11.05 17.67 -6.49
CA TRP A 73 -10.20 17.09 -7.52
C TRP A 73 -8.80 16.69 -7.02
N PHE A 74 -8.15 17.54 -6.21
CA PHE A 74 -6.83 17.27 -5.66
C PHE A 74 -6.83 16.08 -4.69
N VAL A 75 -7.80 16.03 -3.77
CA VAL A 75 -7.95 14.94 -2.81
C VAL A 75 -8.25 13.63 -3.54
N MET A 76 -9.17 13.66 -4.50
CA MET A 76 -9.50 12.53 -5.36
C MET A 76 -8.26 11.98 -6.06
N CYS A 77 -7.42 12.84 -6.64
CA CYS A 77 -6.19 12.41 -7.33
C CYS A 77 -5.26 11.60 -6.40
N HIS A 78 -5.05 12.05 -5.16
CA HIS A 78 -4.24 11.33 -4.19
C HIS A 78 -4.85 10.00 -3.74
N TRP A 79 -6.18 9.92 -3.64
CA TRP A 79 -6.87 8.64 -3.44
C TRP A 79 -6.63 7.66 -4.60
N GLN A 80 -6.62 8.14 -5.85
CA GLN A 80 -6.33 7.28 -7.01
C GLN A 80 -4.86 6.81 -7.06
N ILE A 81 -3.92 7.68 -6.67
CA ILE A 81 -2.50 7.30 -6.57
C ILE A 81 -2.32 6.18 -5.55
N ALA A 82 -2.87 6.35 -4.35
CA ALA A 82 -2.82 5.32 -3.31
C ALA A 82 -3.54 4.04 -3.75
N ALA A 83 -4.69 4.14 -4.42
CA ALA A 83 -5.42 2.98 -4.94
C ALA A 83 -4.60 2.17 -5.95
N ARG A 84 -3.90 2.84 -6.88
CA ARG A 84 -3.01 2.16 -7.85
C ARG A 84 -1.91 1.37 -7.15
N ARG A 85 -1.32 1.94 -6.10
CA ARG A 85 -0.26 1.29 -5.32
C ARG A 85 -0.81 0.18 -4.40
N SER A 86 -2.04 0.33 -3.92
CA SER A 86 -2.79 -0.75 -3.26
C SER A 86 -3.00 -1.96 -4.16
N HIS A 87 -3.29 -1.76 -5.45
CA HIS A 87 -3.36 -2.88 -6.39
C HIS A 87 -2.03 -3.63 -6.49
N LEU A 88 -0.90 -2.92 -6.61
CA LEU A 88 0.42 -3.56 -6.64
C LEU A 88 0.66 -4.40 -5.39
N PHE A 89 0.31 -3.87 -4.22
CA PHE A 89 0.50 -4.58 -2.96
C PHE A 89 -0.42 -5.79 -2.81
N ILE A 90 -1.69 -5.70 -3.21
CA ILE A 90 -2.61 -6.85 -3.25
C ILE A 90 -2.07 -7.93 -4.19
N THR A 91 -1.62 -7.57 -5.40
CA THR A 91 -1.04 -8.53 -6.34
C THR A 91 0.16 -9.25 -5.72
N MET A 92 1.03 -8.51 -5.03
CA MET A 92 2.17 -9.11 -4.33
C MET A 92 1.73 -10.06 -3.20
N LEU A 93 0.74 -9.69 -2.38
CA LEU A 93 0.18 -10.57 -1.34
C LEU A 93 -0.43 -11.85 -1.93
N ILE A 94 -1.12 -11.75 -3.08
CA ILE A 94 -1.66 -12.90 -3.80
C ILE A 94 -0.52 -13.81 -4.28
N ILE A 95 0.52 -13.25 -4.90
CA ILE A 95 1.68 -14.03 -5.36
C ILE A 95 2.35 -14.75 -4.19
N LEU A 96 2.58 -14.06 -3.07
CA LEU A 96 3.15 -14.67 -1.87
C LEU A 96 2.25 -15.80 -1.34
N GLY A 97 0.94 -15.56 -1.27
CA GLY A 97 -0.05 -16.57 -0.87
C GLY A 97 -0.04 -17.80 -1.78
N LEU A 98 0.08 -17.61 -3.09
CA LEU A 98 0.21 -18.69 -4.07
C LEU A 98 1.51 -19.48 -3.89
N VAL A 99 2.63 -18.81 -3.61
CA VAL A 99 3.91 -19.48 -3.33
C VAL A 99 3.81 -20.34 -2.07
N ILE A 100 3.24 -19.79 -0.99
CA ILE A 100 3.04 -20.53 0.27
C ILE A 100 2.11 -21.73 0.04
N ALA A 101 1.00 -21.53 -0.66
CA ALA A 101 0.07 -22.60 -0.99
C ALA A 101 0.74 -23.69 -1.86
N ALA A 102 1.50 -23.30 -2.89
CA ALA A 102 2.23 -24.24 -3.74
C ALA A 102 3.24 -25.07 -2.92
N VAL A 103 3.99 -24.43 -2.02
CA VAL A 103 4.91 -25.14 -1.12
C VAL A 103 4.16 -26.13 -0.23
N TYR A 104 3.00 -25.75 0.32
CA TYR A 104 2.17 -26.61 1.16
C TYR A 104 1.59 -27.81 0.38
N PHE A 105 1.12 -27.60 -0.85
CA PHE A 105 0.61 -28.68 -1.70
C PHE A 105 1.73 -29.64 -2.13
N VAL A 106 2.89 -29.12 -2.53
CA VAL A 106 4.05 -29.93 -2.92
C VAL A 106 4.62 -30.72 -1.73
N SER A 107 4.55 -30.18 -0.52
CA SER A 107 4.99 -30.88 0.69
C SER A 107 4.02 -31.96 1.17
N GLY A 108 2.88 -32.16 0.51
CA GLY A 108 1.84 -33.10 0.94
C GLY A 108 1.22 -32.76 2.30
N GLY A 109 1.28 -31.48 2.70
CA GLY A 109 0.84 -31.03 4.02
C GLY A 109 1.89 -31.14 5.15
N GLU A 110 3.01 -31.82 4.92
CA GLU A 110 4.09 -31.97 5.91
C GLU A 110 5.30 -31.07 5.62
N LEU A 111 5.35 -29.91 6.30
CA LEU A 111 6.42 -28.93 6.10
C LEU A 111 7.73 -29.35 6.76
N ARG A 112 8.62 -29.98 5.99
CA ARG A 112 10.04 -30.18 6.34
C ARG A 112 10.87 -28.88 6.25
N PRO A 113 12.05 -28.80 6.92
CA PRO A 113 12.92 -27.60 6.91
C PRO A 113 13.22 -27.02 5.53
N GLN A 114 13.40 -27.87 4.51
CA GLN A 114 13.63 -27.44 3.12
C GLN A 114 12.48 -26.58 2.56
N HIS A 115 11.22 -26.88 2.93
CA HIS A 115 10.04 -26.16 2.44
C HIS A 115 9.96 -24.75 3.04
N TYR A 116 10.38 -24.58 4.29
CA TYR A 116 10.51 -23.26 4.91
C TYR A 116 11.57 -22.41 4.21
N ALA A 117 12.68 -23.02 3.75
CA ALA A 117 13.67 -22.29 2.96
C ALA A 117 13.10 -21.80 1.63
N PHE A 118 12.33 -22.62 0.91
CA PHE A 118 11.65 -22.20 -0.32
C PHE A 118 10.62 -21.09 -0.09
N ALA A 119 9.81 -21.21 0.96
CA ALA A 119 8.87 -20.15 1.36
C ALA A 119 9.60 -18.85 1.72
N GLY A 120 10.75 -18.95 2.40
CA GLY A 120 11.62 -17.82 2.74
C GLY A 120 12.20 -17.11 1.51
N VAL A 121 12.66 -17.86 0.51
CA VAL A 121 13.12 -17.29 -0.78
C VAL A 121 11.97 -16.55 -1.48
N GLY A 122 10.77 -17.12 -1.46
CA GLY A 122 9.56 -16.45 -1.97
C GLY A 122 9.18 -15.16 -1.25
N ALA A 123 9.59 -15.00 0.01
CA ALA A 123 9.36 -13.79 0.80
C ALA A 123 10.39 -12.67 0.56
N LEU A 124 11.55 -12.95 -0.06
CA LEU A 124 12.56 -11.91 -0.32
C LEU A 124 12.06 -10.79 -1.26
N PRO A 125 11.43 -11.09 -2.42
CA PRO A 125 10.87 -10.05 -3.28
C PRO A 125 9.77 -9.23 -2.59
N THR A 126 9.03 -9.85 -1.66
CA THR A 126 8.01 -9.19 -0.84
C THR A 126 8.63 -8.09 0.01
N MET A 127 9.73 -8.38 0.70
CA MET A 127 10.42 -7.39 1.55
C MET A 127 10.93 -6.20 0.73
N PHE A 128 11.52 -6.45 -0.44
CA PHE A 128 11.96 -5.39 -1.34
C PHE A 128 10.79 -4.52 -1.81
N THR A 129 9.66 -5.15 -2.17
CA THR A 129 8.45 -4.45 -2.60
C THR A 129 7.86 -3.59 -1.48
N ILE A 130 7.83 -4.09 -0.24
CA ILE A 130 7.39 -3.32 0.93
C ILE A 130 8.26 -2.08 1.09
N LEU A 131 9.59 -2.22 1.05
CA LEU A 131 10.51 -1.09 1.18
C LEU A 131 10.29 -0.05 0.07
N ALA A 132 10.19 -0.49 -1.18
CA ALA A 132 9.92 0.38 -2.31
C ALA A 132 8.59 1.14 -2.14
N LEU A 133 7.53 0.46 -1.72
CA LEU A 133 6.24 1.07 -1.46
C LEU A 133 6.29 2.08 -0.30
N ILE A 134 7.03 1.81 0.78
CA ILE A 134 7.22 2.76 1.88
C ILE A 134 7.86 4.06 1.35
N VAL A 135 8.93 3.95 0.56
CA VAL A 135 9.60 5.11 -0.02
C VAL A 135 8.65 5.89 -0.94
N MET A 136 7.98 5.19 -1.85
CA MET A 136 7.05 5.81 -2.80
C MET A 136 5.86 6.50 -2.12
N GLU A 137 5.30 5.90 -1.07
CA GLU A 137 4.21 6.49 -0.28
C GLU A 137 4.67 7.67 0.56
N SER A 138 5.87 7.61 1.11
CA SER A 138 6.44 8.73 1.87
C SER A 138 6.64 9.95 0.98
N ASP A 139 7.15 9.75 -0.24
CA ASP A 139 7.29 10.78 -1.26
C ASP A 139 5.93 11.34 -1.70
N ALA A 140 4.94 10.48 -1.99
CA ALA A 140 3.60 10.95 -2.36
C ALA A 140 2.90 11.74 -1.24
N MET A 141 3.11 11.36 0.02
CA MET A 141 2.62 12.15 1.16
C MET A 141 3.32 13.50 1.24
N HIS A 142 4.61 13.56 0.93
CA HIS A 142 5.34 14.83 0.87
C HIS A 142 4.82 15.72 -0.27
N GLN A 143 4.58 15.14 -1.45
CA GLN A 143 3.95 15.85 -2.58
C GLN A 143 2.56 16.38 -2.21
N ALA A 144 1.73 15.58 -1.51
CA ALA A 144 0.42 16.03 -1.03
C ALA A 144 0.52 17.26 -0.12
N LYS A 145 1.52 17.32 0.76
CA LYS A 145 1.79 18.49 1.63
C LYS A 145 2.17 19.73 0.82
N LEU A 146 2.88 19.56 -0.29
CA LEU A 146 3.31 20.66 -1.15
C LEU A 146 2.26 21.08 -2.18
N GLY A 147 1.11 20.39 -2.24
CA GLY A 147 0.11 20.64 -3.29
C GLY A 147 0.58 20.15 -4.67
N GLN A 148 1.41 19.11 -4.72
CA GLN A 148 2.00 18.58 -5.94
C GLN A 148 1.29 17.32 -6.42
N LEU A 149 1.12 17.21 -7.74
CA LEU A 149 0.63 15.99 -8.40
C LEU A 149 1.59 15.58 -9.54
N PRO A 150 1.75 14.26 -9.78
CA PRO A 150 2.50 13.76 -10.91
C PRO A 150 1.73 13.98 -12.22
N ASP A 151 2.48 14.22 -13.29
CA ASP A 151 1.93 14.61 -14.60
C ASP A 151 0.98 13.56 -15.17
N SER A 152 1.27 12.27 -14.94
CA SER A 152 0.43 11.16 -15.38
C SER A 152 -0.97 11.18 -14.78
N ILE A 153 -1.13 11.65 -13.53
CA ILE A 153 -2.42 11.75 -12.87
C ILE A 153 -3.18 12.98 -13.35
N VAL A 154 -2.50 14.10 -13.56
CA VAL A 154 -3.11 15.32 -14.11
C VAL A 154 -3.63 15.10 -15.53
N GLN A 155 -2.91 14.32 -16.34
CA GLN A 155 -3.37 13.95 -17.69
C GLN A 155 -4.56 12.98 -17.65
N GLN A 156 -4.59 12.07 -16.68
CA GLN A 156 -5.69 11.12 -16.52
C GLN A 156 -6.97 11.79 -16.00
N PHE A 157 -6.82 12.76 -15.09
CA PHE A 157 -7.91 13.53 -14.50
C PHE A 157 -7.65 15.03 -14.73
N PRO A 158 -7.90 15.54 -15.94
CA PRO A 158 -7.68 16.95 -16.22
C PRO A 158 -8.70 17.82 -15.46
N ASN A 159 -8.22 18.93 -14.91
CA ASN A 159 -9.06 19.96 -14.31
C ASN A 159 -8.67 21.34 -14.86
N ALA A 160 -9.59 21.99 -15.56
CA ALA A 160 -9.37 23.30 -16.18
C ALA A 160 -9.34 24.44 -15.15
N ASP A 161 -9.96 24.25 -13.99
CA ASP A 161 -10.07 25.27 -12.94
C ASP A 161 -8.86 25.23 -11.96
N ALA A 162 -7.93 24.28 -12.15
CA ALA A 162 -6.78 24.12 -11.28
C ALA A 162 -5.69 25.17 -11.59
N ILE A 163 -5.43 26.06 -10.62
CA ILE A 163 -4.39 27.09 -10.72
C ILE A 163 -3.02 26.44 -10.51
N ARG A 164 -2.19 26.43 -11.56
CA ARG A 164 -0.80 25.96 -11.51
C ARG A 164 0.09 27.06 -10.96
N VAL A 165 0.90 26.71 -9.96
CA VAL A 165 1.99 27.57 -9.51
C VAL A 165 3.17 27.26 -10.41
N ASN A 166 3.48 28.18 -11.34
CA ASN A 166 4.71 28.08 -12.12
C ASN A 166 5.88 28.34 -11.16
N CYS A 167 6.72 27.33 -10.92
CA CYS A 167 8.06 27.58 -10.40
C CYS A 167 8.85 28.16 -11.57
N GLU A 168 9.16 29.47 -11.50
CA GLU A 168 10.22 30.08 -12.30
C GLU A 168 11.58 29.41 -12.00
#